data_AF-A0A367HP98-F1
#
_entry.id   AF-A0A367HP98-F1
#
_cell.length_a   1.000
_cell.length_b   1.000
_cell.length_c   1.000
_cell.angle_alpha   90.00
_cell.angle_beta   90.00
_cell.angle_gamma   90.00
#
_symmetry.space_group_name_H-M   'P 1'
#
loop_
_entity.id
_entity.type
_entity.pdbx_description
1 polymer ?
#
loop_
_entity_poly.entity_id
_entity_poly.type
_entity_poly.pdbx_seq_one_letter_code
_entity_poly.pdbx_strand_id
1 'polypeptide(L)'
;MTARLRKSAGLRGLLALTTALCAIIGVTALGTAPATAADQRHAIYAIAHRVDTLDGVDAALKHGANAIEIDVCSWWNPNEWRAYHDCSSAGDNRRGPSFDSMIDRIVSNAKAGRRLALVWLDIKDPNYCGEAPNRACSVAGLRDKAQRLTAAGIQVLYGFYEYHGGSTPDVGGRGWQSLEGRLGPLEGITTTGTRDQVMGAFNRSGSGFPASHRAMDYGDTDITNGFGNCTEPSQKTCAELKKGAGERSARRLAATLSWTTTYNDPWYVDKLLGDARVDGIIAGYGAFTGVREYDDNWKCANAIKLVRDWVSAHGSTHRMATSSDRLFK
;
A
#
# COMPACT_ATOMS: atom_id res chain seq x y z
N MET A 1 -71.78 14.65 -62.59
CA MET A 1 -71.95 16.09 -62.91
C MET A 1 -72.35 16.82 -61.64
N THR A 2 -71.74 18.00 -61.39
CA THR A 2 -72.08 19.06 -60.42
C THR A 2 -72.20 18.65 -58.92
N ALA A 3 -71.15 18.75 -58.11
CA ALA A 3 -70.53 19.95 -57.50
C ALA A 3 -71.30 20.57 -56.30
N ARG A 4 -70.68 20.43 -55.11
CA ARG A 4 -70.42 21.44 -54.04
C ARG A 4 -71.59 22.35 -53.62
N LEU A 5 -71.89 22.62 -52.34
CA LEU A 5 -71.02 23.03 -51.21
C LEU A 5 -71.98 23.43 -50.06
N ARG A 6 -71.70 23.10 -48.79
CA ARG A 6 -71.46 24.06 -47.69
C ARG A 6 -71.53 23.41 -46.30
N LYS A 7 -70.59 23.87 -45.49
CA LYS A 7 -70.29 23.52 -44.10
C LYS A 7 -71.42 23.92 -43.14
N SER A 8 -71.55 23.15 -42.06
CA SER A 8 -71.63 23.73 -40.70
C SER A 8 -71.29 22.66 -39.66
N ALA A 9 -70.30 22.97 -38.83
CA ALA A 9 -70.00 22.31 -37.57
C ALA A 9 -71.17 22.53 -36.59
N GLY A 10 -71.44 21.71 -35.60
CA GLY A 10 -70.68 20.61 -35.02
C GLY A 10 -71.25 20.44 -33.61
N LEU A 11 -71.97 19.34 -33.41
CA LEU A 11 -72.67 18.99 -32.20
C LEU A 11 -71.68 18.37 -31.19
N ARG A 12 -71.73 18.84 -29.94
CA ARG A 12 -71.49 18.13 -28.67
C ARG A 12 -70.35 17.10 -28.59
N GLY A 13 -69.38 17.36 -27.72
CA GLY A 13 -68.46 16.34 -27.19
C GLY A 13 -67.79 16.79 -25.91
N LEU A 14 -67.86 15.93 -24.88
CA LEU A 14 -67.26 16.05 -23.56
C LEU A 14 -65.73 16.31 -23.57
N LEU A 15 -65.25 16.71 -22.38
CA LEU A 15 -63.87 16.68 -21.83
C LEU A 15 -62.97 17.90 -22.07
N ALA A 16 -62.69 18.63 -20.99
CA ALA A 16 -61.38 18.65 -20.31
C ALA A 16 -60.98 20.05 -19.78
N LEU A 17 -60.22 20.01 -18.66
CA LEU A 17 -59.40 21.06 -18.05
C LEU A 17 -60.10 22.31 -17.49
N THR A 18 -59.93 22.55 -16.17
CA THR A 18 -59.25 23.76 -15.67
C THR A 18 -59.04 23.73 -14.13
N THR A 19 -57.75 23.68 -13.75
CA THR A 19 -57.10 24.47 -12.67
C THR A 19 -57.72 24.59 -11.28
N ALA A 20 -57.06 23.98 -10.28
CA ALA A 20 -56.32 24.69 -9.23
C ALA A 20 -55.85 23.69 -8.14
N LEU A 21 -54.65 23.14 -8.29
CA LEU A 21 -53.96 22.42 -7.23
C LEU A 21 -53.14 23.45 -6.43
N CYS A 22 -53.59 23.75 -5.22
CA CYS A 22 -52.82 24.55 -4.26
C CYS A 22 -51.48 23.86 -3.98
N ALA A 23 -50.41 24.63 -4.17
CA ALA A 23 -49.03 24.22 -4.01
C ALA A 23 -48.73 23.80 -2.56
N ILE A 24 -48.58 22.50 -2.34
CA ILE A 24 -47.78 21.97 -1.24
C ILE A 24 -46.38 21.71 -1.83
N ILE A 25 -45.57 22.77 -1.88
CA ILE A 25 -44.12 22.61 -2.04
C ILE A 25 -43.61 22.22 -0.66
N GLY A 26 -43.64 20.92 -0.37
CA GLY A 26 -42.86 20.34 0.71
C GLY A 26 -41.39 20.52 0.36
N VAL A 27 -40.75 21.55 0.91
CA VAL A 27 -39.29 21.67 0.91
C VAL A 27 -38.77 20.55 1.80
N THR A 28 -38.56 19.37 1.24
CA THR A 28 -37.61 18.42 1.78
C THR A 28 -36.24 19.05 1.61
N ALA A 29 -35.83 19.85 2.59
CA ALA A 29 -34.44 20.15 2.81
C ALA A 29 -33.76 18.81 3.11
N LEU A 30 -33.28 18.15 2.06
CA LEU A 30 -32.20 17.19 2.17
C LEU A 30 -31.04 17.98 2.75
N GLY A 31 -30.95 17.99 4.09
CA GLY A 31 -29.77 18.38 4.80
C GLY A 31 -28.68 17.45 4.34
N THR A 32 -27.94 17.84 3.31
CA THR A 32 -26.61 17.31 3.04
C THR A 32 -25.85 17.61 4.31
N ALA A 33 -25.66 16.61 5.17
CA ALA A 33 -24.67 16.67 6.23
C ALA A 33 -23.41 17.24 5.59
N PRO A 34 -22.81 18.31 6.14
CA PRO A 34 -21.58 18.83 5.56
C PRO A 34 -20.63 17.66 5.43
N ALA A 35 -20.13 17.43 4.21
CA ALA A 35 -19.09 16.44 3.98
C ALA A 35 -18.02 16.75 5.03
N THR A 36 -17.84 15.86 6.00
CA THR A 36 -16.81 15.99 7.01
C THR A 36 -15.53 16.29 6.26
N ALA A 37 -14.98 17.49 6.45
CA ALA A 37 -13.76 17.90 5.76
C ALA A 37 -12.77 16.76 5.90
N ALA A 38 -12.33 16.20 4.77
CA ALA A 38 -11.43 15.06 4.79
C ALA A 38 -10.25 15.41 5.71
N ASP A 39 -9.92 14.54 6.65
CA ASP A 39 -8.88 14.82 7.63
C ASP A 39 -7.55 15.02 6.90
N GLN A 40 -7.09 16.28 6.88
CA GLN A 40 -5.91 16.72 6.14
C GLN A 40 -4.60 16.38 6.86
N ARG A 41 -4.66 15.83 8.08
CA ARG A 41 -3.46 15.38 8.78
C ARG A 41 -2.74 14.31 7.98
N HIS A 42 -1.41 14.35 8.02
CA HIS A 42 -0.57 13.39 7.33
C HIS A 42 -0.76 12.00 7.93
N ALA A 43 -1.16 11.04 7.10
CA ALA A 43 -1.44 9.68 7.51
C ALA A 43 -0.14 8.86 7.55
N ILE A 44 0.17 8.28 8.71
CA ILE A 44 1.39 7.50 8.94
C ILE A 44 1.09 6.01 9.01
N TYR A 45 1.93 5.21 8.36
CA TYR A 45 1.87 3.75 8.35
C TYR A 45 2.94 3.18 9.29
N ALA A 46 2.50 2.57 10.40
CA ALA A 46 3.35 1.73 11.25
C ALA A 46 3.28 0.30 10.69
N ILE A 47 4.36 -0.11 10.03
CA ILE A 47 4.43 -1.34 9.25
C ILE A 47 5.15 -2.38 10.12
N ALA A 48 4.47 -3.45 10.52
CA ALA A 48 5.13 -4.54 11.24
C ALA A 48 6.11 -5.27 10.30
N HIS A 49 7.36 -5.46 10.75
CA HIS A 49 8.45 -6.06 9.97
C HIS A 49 8.37 -7.58 9.95
N ARG A 50 8.58 -8.21 8.78
CA ARG A 50 8.78 -9.65 8.59
C ARG A 50 7.64 -10.47 9.20
N VAL A 51 6.42 -10.17 8.76
CA VAL A 51 5.19 -10.83 9.23
C VAL A 51 4.93 -12.07 8.37
N ASP A 52 5.81 -13.07 8.48
CA ASP A 52 5.72 -14.26 7.62
C ASP A 52 4.95 -15.43 8.26
N THR A 53 4.27 -15.19 9.38
CA THR A 53 3.47 -16.21 10.07
C THR A 53 2.04 -15.74 10.29
N LEU A 54 1.10 -16.70 10.39
CA LEU A 54 -0.30 -16.39 10.67
C LEU A 54 -0.47 -15.73 12.04
N ASP A 55 0.28 -16.21 13.04
CA ASP A 55 0.30 -15.64 14.39
C ASP A 55 0.93 -14.24 14.39
N GLY A 56 1.94 -14.02 13.54
CA GLY A 56 2.53 -12.70 13.32
C GLY A 56 1.52 -11.67 12.83
N VAL A 57 0.60 -12.05 11.93
CA VAL A 57 -0.49 -11.16 11.47
C VAL A 57 -1.36 -10.72 12.65
N ASP A 58 -1.71 -11.66 13.53
CA ASP A 58 -2.53 -11.35 14.70
C ASP A 58 -1.78 -10.50 15.72
N ALA A 59 -0.50 -10.79 15.95
CA ALA A 59 0.35 -10.02 16.83
C ALA A 59 0.53 -8.58 16.33
N ALA A 60 0.78 -8.38 15.03
CA ALA A 60 0.90 -7.05 14.42
C ALA A 60 -0.36 -6.21 14.65
N LEU A 61 -1.54 -6.79 14.38
CA LEU A 61 -2.83 -6.14 14.64
C LEU A 61 -3.05 -5.85 16.13
N LYS A 62 -2.72 -6.80 17.00
CA LYS A 62 -2.81 -6.64 18.47
C LYS A 62 -1.93 -5.49 18.97
N HIS A 63 -0.74 -5.32 18.40
CA HIS A 63 0.21 -4.26 18.74
C HIS A 63 -0.20 -2.88 18.18
N GLY A 64 -1.21 -2.85 17.30
CA GLY A 64 -1.74 -1.63 16.71
C GLY A 64 -1.02 -1.21 15.44
N ALA A 65 -0.32 -2.13 14.77
CA ALA A 65 0.17 -1.90 13.42
C ALA A 65 -1.03 -1.70 12.48
N ASN A 66 -0.96 -0.67 11.63
CA ASN A 66 -1.96 -0.44 10.59
C ASN A 66 -1.48 -0.93 9.22
N ALA A 67 -0.27 -1.46 9.15
CA ALA A 67 0.31 -2.09 7.97
C ALA A 67 1.22 -3.24 8.39
N ILE A 68 1.49 -4.15 7.46
CA ILE A 68 2.47 -5.22 7.63
C ILE A 68 3.33 -5.34 6.38
N GLU A 69 4.57 -5.77 6.56
CA GLU A 69 5.44 -6.24 5.51
C GLU A 69 5.53 -7.78 5.61
N ILE A 70 5.46 -8.45 4.46
CA ILE A 70 5.53 -9.89 4.30
C ILE A 70 6.58 -10.18 3.25
N ASP A 71 7.59 -10.96 3.63
CA ASP A 71 8.56 -11.43 2.69
C ASP A 71 7.94 -12.56 1.86
N VAL A 72 8.04 -12.48 0.53
CA VAL A 72 7.45 -13.50 -0.35
C VAL A 72 8.50 -14.12 -1.25
N CYS A 73 8.60 -15.43 -1.15
CA CYS A 73 9.46 -16.28 -1.97
C CYS A 73 8.62 -17.09 -2.96
N SER A 74 9.19 -17.34 -4.13
CA SER A 74 8.54 -18.07 -5.22
C SER A 74 8.98 -19.54 -5.24
N TRP A 75 8.05 -20.49 -5.41
CA TRP A 75 8.36 -21.92 -5.61
C TRP A 75 7.66 -22.47 -6.84
N TRP A 76 8.43 -22.99 -7.80
CA TRP A 76 7.92 -23.60 -9.03
C TRP A 76 7.21 -24.93 -8.81
N ASN A 77 7.53 -25.64 -7.72
CA ASN A 77 6.88 -26.87 -7.30
C ASN A 77 6.53 -26.76 -5.81
N PRO A 78 5.25 -26.54 -5.44
CA PRO A 78 4.05 -26.83 -6.22
C PRO A 78 3.47 -25.66 -7.04
N ASN A 79 4.28 -24.69 -7.49
CA ASN A 79 3.84 -23.50 -8.24
C ASN A 79 3.02 -22.55 -7.36
N GLU A 80 3.66 -22.00 -6.31
CA GLU A 80 3.04 -21.12 -5.33
C GLU A 80 4.00 -20.05 -4.78
N TRP A 81 3.46 -19.11 -4.01
CA TRP A 81 4.21 -18.18 -3.17
C TRP A 81 4.06 -18.56 -1.70
N ARG A 82 5.13 -18.41 -0.91
CA ARG A 82 5.08 -18.57 0.56
C ARG A 82 5.68 -17.36 1.25
N ALA A 83 5.19 -17.09 2.45
CA ALA A 83 5.72 -16.04 3.29
C ALA A 83 7.01 -16.54 3.96
N TYR A 84 8.14 -15.98 3.56
CA TYR A 84 9.47 -16.34 4.06
C TYR A 84 10.51 -15.32 3.58
N HIS A 85 11.42 -14.90 4.47
CA HIS A 85 12.48 -13.94 4.14
C HIS A 85 13.68 -14.54 3.38
N ASP A 86 14.14 -15.74 3.75
CA ASP A 86 15.50 -16.20 3.40
C ASP A 86 15.55 -17.19 2.21
N CYS A 87 14.86 -16.88 1.11
CA CYS A 87 14.60 -17.82 -0.01
C CYS A 87 15.85 -18.53 -0.54
N SER A 88 16.92 -17.77 -0.76
CA SER A 88 18.18 -18.27 -1.34
C SER A 88 18.84 -19.36 -0.47
N SER A 89 18.58 -19.35 0.84
CA SER A 89 19.08 -20.35 1.80
C SER A 89 18.15 -21.56 1.97
N ALA A 90 16.92 -21.49 1.47
CA ALA A 90 15.92 -22.55 1.66
C ALA A 90 16.18 -23.77 0.76
N GLY A 91 16.83 -23.57 -0.39
CA GLY A 91 16.90 -24.59 -1.45
C GLY A 91 15.49 -25.03 -1.86
N ASP A 92 15.29 -26.33 -2.01
CA ASP A 92 13.97 -26.91 -2.33
C ASP A 92 13.04 -27.03 -1.10
N ASN A 93 13.49 -26.60 0.10
CA ASN A 93 12.66 -26.68 1.29
C ASN A 93 11.62 -25.56 1.31
N ARG A 94 10.35 -25.96 1.27
CA ARG A 94 9.22 -25.04 1.47
C ARG A 94 9.17 -24.59 2.92
N ARG A 95 9.38 -23.30 3.16
CA ARG A 95 9.30 -22.68 4.51
C ARG A 95 8.18 -21.66 4.55
N GLY A 96 7.63 -21.48 5.75
CA GLY A 96 6.51 -20.59 6.01
C GLY A 96 5.16 -21.04 5.42
N PRO A 97 4.08 -20.33 5.78
CA PRO A 97 2.73 -20.57 5.27
C PRO A 97 2.60 -20.18 3.79
N SER A 98 1.62 -20.76 3.10
CA SER A 98 1.28 -20.30 1.75
C SER A 98 0.77 -18.86 1.79
N PHE A 99 1.03 -18.10 0.73
CA PHE A 99 0.52 -16.73 0.63
C PHE A 99 -1.01 -16.67 0.65
N ASP A 100 -1.70 -17.71 0.14
CA ASP A 100 -3.15 -17.81 0.26
C ASP A 100 -3.61 -17.89 1.73
N SER A 101 -2.89 -18.62 2.58
CA SER A 101 -3.19 -18.70 4.02
C SER A 101 -2.98 -17.35 4.71
N MET A 102 -1.93 -16.62 4.32
CA MET A 102 -1.68 -15.25 4.81
C MET A 102 -2.83 -14.31 4.43
N ILE A 103 -3.24 -14.31 3.15
CA ILE A 103 -4.40 -13.53 2.67
C ILE A 103 -5.66 -13.90 3.44
N ASP A 104 -5.94 -15.19 3.62
CA ASP A 104 -7.12 -15.67 4.35
C ASP A 104 -7.17 -15.11 5.76
N ARG A 105 -6.01 -15.10 6.46
CA ARG A 105 -5.91 -14.56 7.82
C ARG A 105 -6.11 -13.04 7.84
N ILE A 106 -5.51 -12.31 6.91
CA ILE A 106 -5.63 -10.85 6.80
C ILE A 106 -7.08 -10.45 6.47
N VAL A 107 -7.70 -11.10 5.48
CA VAL A 107 -9.08 -10.81 5.07
C VAL A 107 -10.08 -11.19 6.16
N SER A 108 -9.84 -12.29 6.89
CA SER A 108 -10.65 -12.65 8.06
C SER A 108 -10.61 -11.57 9.14
N ASN A 109 -9.42 -11.06 9.45
CA ASN A 109 -9.24 -9.94 10.38
C ASN A 109 -9.94 -8.66 9.89
N ALA A 110 -9.87 -8.36 8.59
CA ALA A 110 -10.57 -7.22 8.00
C ALA A 110 -12.10 -7.34 8.13
N LYS A 111 -12.68 -8.53 7.91
CA LYS A 111 -14.11 -8.81 8.12
C LYS A 111 -14.50 -8.67 9.59
N ALA A 112 -13.59 -8.97 10.52
CA ALA A 112 -13.76 -8.76 11.95
C ALA A 112 -13.50 -7.30 12.41
N GLY A 113 -13.37 -6.34 11.48
CA GLY A 113 -13.19 -4.92 11.80
C GLY A 113 -11.75 -4.49 12.11
N ARG A 114 -10.77 -5.40 12.02
CA ARG A 114 -9.33 -5.13 12.24
C ARG A 114 -8.58 -5.06 10.90
N ARG A 115 -9.07 -4.21 9.99
CA ARG A 115 -8.54 -4.08 8.63
C ARG A 115 -7.23 -3.28 8.63
N LEU A 116 -6.19 -3.83 8.02
CA LEU A 116 -4.95 -3.12 7.70
C LEU A 116 -5.17 -2.07 6.60
N ALA A 117 -4.45 -0.96 6.65
CA ALA A 117 -4.43 0.04 5.60
C ALA A 117 -3.54 -0.36 4.42
N LEU A 118 -2.49 -1.16 4.66
CA LEU A 118 -1.48 -1.55 3.67
C LEU A 118 -0.90 -2.93 4.01
N VAL A 119 -0.60 -3.71 2.96
CA VAL A 119 0.29 -4.88 3.00
C VAL A 119 1.43 -4.62 2.01
N TRP A 120 2.66 -4.63 2.49
CA TRP A 120 3.87 -4.59 1.67
C TRP A 120 4.33 -6.02 1.42
N LEU A 121 4.44 -6.41 0.16
CA LEU A 121 5.01 -7.69 -0.27
C LEU A 121 6.46 -7.46 -0.65
N ASP A 122 7.42 -7.87 0.18
CA ASP A 122 8.84 -7.82 -0.16
C ASP A 122 9.19 -9.03 -1.04
N ILE A 123 9.29 -8.79 -2.35
CA ILE A 123 9.45 -9.85 -3.33
C ILE A 123 10.93 -10.20 -3.46
N LYS A 124 11.28 -11.38 -2.97
CA LYS A 124 12.67 -11.82 -2.92
C LYS A 124 13.19 -12.38 -4.24
N ASP A 125 12.36 -13.15 -4.96
CA ASP A 125 12.76 -13.84 -6.20
C ASP A 125 11.81 -13.52 -7.39
N PRO A 126 11.69 -12.25 -7.79
CA PRO A 126 10.66 -11.81 -8.75
C PRO A 126 10.77 -12.46 -10.13
N ASN A 127 11.94 -13.02 -10.47
CA ASN A 127 12.24 -13.59 -11.79
C ASN A 127 12.26 -15.12 -11.83
N TYR A 128 12.05 -15.79 -10.69
CA TYR A 128 12.16 -17.25 -10.57
C TYR A 128 11.19 -18.00 -11.48
N CYS A 129 9.93 -17.55 -11.50
CA CYS A 129 8.87 -18.11 -12.33
C CYS A 129 8.50 -17.18 -13.50
N GLY A 130 8.14 -17.76 -14.64
CA GLY A 130 7.57 -17.06 -15.79
C GLY A 130 6.04 -17.12 -15.81
N GLU A 131 5.39 -16.10 -16.38
CA GLU A 131 3.91 -16.07 -16.43
C GLU A 131 3.31 -17.25 -17.22
N ALA A 132 3.90 -17.64 -18.35
CA ALA A 132 3.38 -18.73 -19.18
C ALA A 132 3.62 -20.14 -18.58
N PRO A 133 4.85 -20.51 -18.14
CA PRO A 133 5.11 -21.86 -17.65
C PRO A 133 4.58 -22.11 -16.22
N ASN A 134 4.59 -21.10 -15.35
CA ASN A 134 4.29 -21.27 -13.93
C ASN A 134 3.74 -19.97 -13.32
N ARG A 135 2.56 -19.55 -13.82
CA ARG A 135 1.89 -18.30 -13.41
C ARG A 135 1.72 -18.18 -11.90
N ALA A 136 1.33 -19.25 -11.21
CA ALA A 136 0.95 -19.16 -9.79
C ALA A 136 2.12 -18.82 -8.86
N CYS A 137 3.37 -19.08 -9.27
CA CYS A 137 4.58 -18.60 -8.59
C CYS A 137 5.25 -17.39 -9.30
N SER A 138 4.70 -16.88 -10.40
CA SER A 138 5.19 -15.63 -11.02
C SER A 138 4.64 -14.40 -10.29
N VAL A 139 5.27 -13.24 -10.49
CA VAL A 139 4.78 -11.97 -9.89
C VAL A 139 3.38 -11.60 -10.40
N ALA A 140 3.02 -11.96 -11.64
CA ALA A 140 1.65 -11.79 -12.11
C ALA A 140 0.66 -12.66 -11.32
N GLY A 141 1.00 -13.91 -10.99
CA GLY A 141 0.16 -14.75 -10.13
C GLY A 141 0.12 -14.27 -8.67
N LEU A 142 1.22 -13.68 -8.16
CA LEU A 142 1.21 -12.99 -6.86
C LEU A 142 0.19 -11.85 -6.87
N ARG A 143 0.19 -11.03 -7.92
CA ARG A 143 -0.79 -9.96 -8.10
C ARG A 143 -2.21 -10.48 -8.21
N ASP A 144 -2.45 -11.57 -8.96
CA ASP A 144 -3.78 -12.18 -9.06
C ASP A 144 -4.32 -12.57 -7.67
N LYS A 145 -3.48 -13.16 -6.81
CA LYS A 145 -3.83 -13.48 -5.41
C LYS A 145 -4.07 -12.22 -4.58
N ALA A 146 -3.22 -11.20 -4.72
CA ALA A 146 -3.31 -9.94 -3.99
C ALA A 146 -4.61 -9.15 -4.29
N GLN A 147 -5.32 -9.44 -5.38
CA GLN A 147 -6.64 -8.83 -5.64
C GLN A 147 -7.66 -9.12 -4.53
N ARG A 148 -7.47 -10.20 -3.77
CA ARG A 148 -8.29 -10.50 -2.60
C ARG A 148 -8.09 -9.50 -1.47
N LEU A 149 -6.89 -8.93 -1.33
CA LEU A 149 -6.57 -7.86 -0.37
C LEU A 149 -7.17 -6.53 -0.82
N THR A 150 -7.00 -6.18 -2.10
CA THR A 150 -7.56 -4.93 -2.65
C THR A 150 -9.09 -4.94 -2.66
N ALA A 151 -9.72 -6.08 -2.96
CA ALA A 151 -11.16 -6.28 -2.80
C ALA A 151 -11.64 -6.14 -1.34
N ALA A 152 -10.78 -6.43 -0.36
CA ALA A 152 -11.04 -6.17 1.05
C ALA A 152 -10.77 -4.72 1.48
N GLY A 153 -10.39 -3.83 0.54
CA GLY A 153 -10.08 -2.43 0.79
C GLY A 153 -8.70 -2.17 1.39
N ILE A 154 -7.78 -3.12 1.25
CA ILE A 154 -6.41 -3.07 1.75
C ILE A 154 -5.47 -2.71 0.60
N GLN A 155 -4.57 -1.76 0.80
CA GLN A 155 -3.59 -1.42 -0.23
C GLN A 155 -2.49 -2.48 -0.30
N VAL A 156 -1.90 -2.65 -1.47
CA VAL A 156 -0.79 -3.58 -1.70
C VAL A 156 0.40 -2.81 -2.27
N LEU A 157 1.56 -2.94 -1.64
CA LEU A 157 2.82 -2.42 -2.15
C LEU A 157 3.72 -3.57 -2.58
N TYR A 158 4.08 -3.63 -3.85
CA TYR A 158 5.04 -4.60 -4.37
C TYR A 158 6.46 -4.03 -4.23
N GLY A 159 7.26 -4.62 -3.33
CA GLY A 159 8.64 -4.23 -3.08
C GLY A 159 9.63 -5.02 -3.91
N PHE A 160 10.55 -4.31 -4.55
CA PHE A 160 11.67 -4.88 -5.30
C PHE A 160 12.99 -4.39 -4.72
N TYR A 161 13.69 -5.30 -4.07
CA TYR A 161 15.09 -5.11 -3.68
C TYR A 161 15.98 -5.76 -4.74
N GLU A 162 17.05 -5.07 -5.18
CA GLU A 162 17.93 -5.54 -6.25
C GLU A 162 18.91 -6.62 -5.74
N TYR A 163 18.38 -7.79 -5.36
CA TYR A 163 19.17 -8.95 -4.89
C TYR A 163 19.87 -9.64 -6.06
N HIS A 164 19.22 -9.69 -7.21
CA HIS A 164 19.68 -10.39 -8.40
C HIS A 164 19.93 -9.40 -9.54
N GLY A 165 21.17 -9.40 -10.03
CA GLY A 165 21.58 -8.64 -11.21
C GLY A 165 21.62 -9.48 -12.49
N GLY A 166 22.37 -9.02 -13.49
CA GLY A 166 22.62 -9.75 -14.73
C GLY A 166 21.59 -9.45 -15.83
N SER A 167 21.30 -10.44 -16.68
CA SER A 167 20.41 -10.27 -17.84
C SER A 167 18.93 -10.21 -17.49
N THR A 168 18.54 -10.57 -16.26
CA THR A 168 17.17 -10.46 -15.76
C THR A 168 17.21 -9.90 -14.33
N PRO A 169 17.49 -8.59 -14.18
CA PRO A 169 17.58 -7.96 -12.87
C PRO A 169 16.21 -7.93 -12.16
N ASP A 170 16.19 -7.82 -10.84
CA ASP A 170 14.93 -7.73 -10.09
C ASP A 170 14.13 -6.47 -10.47
N VAL A 171 14.81 -5.33 -10.55
CA VAL A 171 14.27 -4.07 -11.04
C VAL A 171 14.40 -4.01 -12.56
N GLY A 172 13.28 -3.88 -13.26
CA GLY A 172 13.25 -3.84 -14.72
C GLY A 172 13.30 -5.20 -15.43
N GLY A 173 13.48 -6.31 -14.70
CA GLY A 173 13.34 -7.66 -15.25
C GLY A 173 11.89 -8.13 -15.35
N ARG A 174 11.73 -9.44 -15.53
CA ARG A 174 10.45 -10.07 -15.88
C ARG A 174 9.38 -9.85 -14.82
N GLY A 175 9.73 -10.02 -13.53
CA GLY A 175 8.78 -9.83 -12.43
C GLY A 175 8.28 -8.40 -12.33
N TRP A 176 9.20 -7.43 -12.45
CA TRP A 176 8.88 -6.00 -12.50
C TRP A 176 7.97 -5.66 -13.68
N GLN A 177 8.35 -6.08 -14.89
CA GLN A 177 7.57 -5.86 -16.13
C GLN A 177 6.17 -6.48 -16.07
N SER A 178 5.98 -7.56 -15.31
CA SER A 178 4.68 -8.21 -15.16
C SER A 178 3.63 -7.34 -14.47
N LEU A 179 4.04 -6.26 -13.80
CA LEU A 179 3.15 -5.30 -13.14
C LEU A 179 2.91 -4.02 -13.97
N GLU A 180 3.72 -3.77 -15.01
CA GLU A 180 3.64 -2.56 -15.82
C GLU A 180 2.26 -2.38 -16.47
N GLY A 181 1.66 -1.20 -16.29
CA GLY A 181 0.34 -0.87 -16.80
C GLY A 181 -0.81 -1.67 -16.17
N ARG A 182 -0.55 -2.44 -15.11
CA ARG A 182 -1.53 -3.35 -14.49
C ARG A 182 -1.89 -2.98 -13.06
N LEU A 183 -1.18 -2.06 -12.41
CA LEU A 183 -1.50 -1.63 -11.05
C LEU A 183 -2.85 -0.90 -10.99
N GLY A 184 -3.72 -1.34 -10.09
CA GLY A 184 -4.98 -0.70 -9.76
C GLY A 184 -4.83 0.40 -8.70
N PRO A 185 -5.93 1.09 -8.32
CA PRO A 185 -5.90 2.28 -7.47
C PRO A 185 -5.48 2.03 -6.01
N LEU A 186 -5.39 0.77 -5.58
CA LEU A 186 -4.91 0.38 -4.25
C LEU A 186 -3.54 -0.29 -4.30
N GLU A 187 -2.90 -0.31 -5.46
CA GLU A 187 -1.66 -1.03 -5.69
C GLU A 187 -0.53 -0.04 -5.97
N GLY A 188 0.65 -0.29 -5.41
CA GLY A 188 1.84 0.52 -5.64
C GLY A 188 3.07 -0.37 -5.81
N ILE A 189 4.17 0.24 -6.24
CA ILE A 189 5.45 -0.42 -6.43
C ILE A 189 6.56 0.41 -5.77
N THR A 190 7.47 -0.24 -5.06
CA THR A 190 8.65 0.38 -4.48
C THR A 190 9.91 -0.33 -4.93
N THR A 191 11.01 0.41 -4.92
CA THR A 191 12.34 -0.16 -4.92
C THR A 191 13.22 0.60 -3.95
N THR A 192 14.21 -0.12 -3.41
CA THR A 192 15.04 0.39 -2.34
C THR A 192 16.21 1.22 -2.86
N GLY A 193 16.64 2.22 -2.10
CA GLY A 193 17.92 2.88 -2.31
C GLY A 193 17.90 4.38 -2.06
N THR A 194 19.01 5.03 -2.39
CA THR A 194 19.10 6.50 -2.44
C THR A 194 18.10 7.09 -3.44
N ARG A 195 17.79 8.39 -3.32
CA ARG A 195 16.85 9.06 -4.23
C ARG A 195 17.27 8.88 -5.69
N ASP A 196 18.55 9.02 -5.99
CA ASP A 196 19.03 8.93 -7.37
C ASP A 196 18.95 7.50 -7.93
N GLN A 197 19.18 6.48 -7.08
CA GLN A 197 19.01 5.08 -7.48
C GLN A 197 17.55 4.78 -7.81
N VAL A 198 16.62 5.16 -6.92
CA VAL A 198 15.18 4.89 -7.10
C VAL A 198 14.59 5.68 -8.27
N MET A 199 14.88 6.97 -8.37
CA MET A 199 14.44 7.77 -9.52
C MET A 199 15.10 7.27 -10.82
N GLY A 200 16.35 6.84 -10.76
CA GLY A 200 17.04 6.19 -11.88
C GLY A 200 16.34 4.91 -12.33
N ALA A 201 15.97 4.03 -11.40
CA ALA A 201 15.23 2.81 -11.68
C ALA A 201 13.90 3.11 -12.41
N PHE A 202 13.10 4.03 -11.88
CA PHE A 202 11.84 4.41 -12.54
C PHE A 202 12.03 5.12 -13.87
N ASN A 203 13.11 5.87 -14.06
CA ASN A 203 13.40 6.48 -15.36
C ASN A 203 13.82 5.44 -16.40
N ARG A 204 14.57 4.40 -15.99
CA ARG A 204 15.05 3.35 -16.90
C ARG A 204 13.97 2.32 -17.23
N SER A 205 13.16 1.94 -16.25
CA SER A 205 12.27 0.77 -16.33
C SER A 205 10.87 1.05 -15.80
N GLY A 206 10.51 2.30 -15.52
CA GLY A 206 9.24 2.63 -14.86
C GLY A 206 8.17 3.25 -15.75
N SER A 207 8.30 3.21 -17.08
CA SER A 207 7.36 3.86 -18.01
C SER A 207 5.92 3.36 -17.84
N GLY A 208 5.73 2.09 -17.45
CA GLY A 208 4.43 1.48 -17.16
C GLY A 208 3.86 1.78 -15.77
N PHE A 209 4.57 2.53 -14.91
CA PHE A 209 4.09 2.91 -13.58
C PHE A 209 3.91 4.41 -13.50
N PRO A 210 2.69 4.95 -13.40
CA PRO A 210 2.49 6.37 -13.15
C PRO A 210 3.12 6.78 -11.81
N ALA A 211 3.55 8.05 -11.68
CA ALA A 211 4.19 8.55 -10.46
C ALA A 211 3.34 8.33 -9.19
N SER A 212 2.02 8.32 -9.33
CA SER A 212 1.04 8.01 -8.29
C SER A 212 1.06 6.60 -7.72
N HIS A 213 1.77 5.67 -8.37
CA HIS A 213 1.97 4.30 -7.90
C HIS A 213 3.41 4.03 -7.46
N ARG A 214 4.33 4.99 -7.64
CA ARG A 214 5.76 4.83 -7.36
C ARG A 214 6.04 5.22 -5.92
N ALA A 215 6.60 4.31 -5.14
CA ALA A 215 7.15 4.60 -3.83
C ALA A 215 8.67 4.46 -3.86
N MET A 216 9.31 5.11 -2.91
CA MET A 216 10.72 4.92 -2.58
C MET A 216 10.80 4.37 -1.17
N ASP A 217 11.58 3.34 -0.97
CA ASP A 217 11.98 2.92 0.36
C ASP A 217 13.49 3.03 0.54
N TYR A 218 13.93 3.29 1.76
CA TYR A 218 15.35 3.24 2.09
C TYR A 218 15.57 2.98 3.57
N GLY A 219 16.63 2.23 3.86
CA GLY A 219 16.77 1.66 5.17
C GLY A 219 17.99 0.76 5.33
N ASP A 220 18.11 0.24 6.54
CA ASP A 220 19.06 -0.80 6.90
C ASP A 220 18.44 -1.68 7.99
N THR A 221 18.82 -2.96 8.02
CA THR A 221 18.45 -3.90 9.09
C THR A 221 18.89 -3.43 10.48
N ASP A 222 19.91 -2.59 10.54
CA ASP A 222 20.29 -1.76 11.68
C ASP A 222 20.16 -0.29 11.27
N ILE A 223 19.06 0.36 11.66
CA ILE A 223 18.79 1.75 11.26
C ILE A 223 19.91 2.73 11.65
N THR A 224 20.78 2.38 12.60
CA THR A 224 21.90 3.24 13.00
C THR A 224 22.99 3.32 11.93
N ASN A 225 23.09 2.30 11.07
CA ASN A 225 24.07 2.23 10.00
C ASN A 225 23.74 3.23 8.90
N GLY A 226 24.63 4.21 8.72
CA GLY A 226 24.50 5.18 7.65
C GLY A 226 23.30 6.13 7.79
N PHE A 227 22.67 6.25 8.96
CA PHE A 227 21.45 7.05 9.12
C PHE A 227 21.62 8.55 8.78
N GLY A 228 22.68 9.16 9.32
CA GLY A 228 22.94 10.60 9.24
C GLY A 228 22.07 11.43 10.19
N ASN A 229 21.91 12.72 9.89
CA ASN A 229 21.13 13.69 10.66
C ASN A 229 20.16 14.49 9.80
N CYS A 230 19.91 14.02 8.57
CA CYS A 230 18.94 14.58 7.62
C CYS A 230 19.37 15.92 6.98
N THR A 231 20.65 16.29 7.11
CA THR A 231 21.23 17.50 6.51
C THR A 231 22.35 17.21 5.53
N GLU A 232 22.79 15.95 5.46
CA GLU A 232 23.87 15.53 4.58
C GLU A 232 23.51 15.71 3.10
N PRO A 233 24.51 15.99 2.25
CA PRO A 233 24.27 16.20 0.83
C PRO A 233 23.81 14.94 0.12
N SER A 234 24.22 13.73 0.53
CA SER A 234 23.69 12.45 0.04
C SER A 234 24.12 11.24 0.89
N GLN A 235 23.66 10.04 0.50
CA GLN A 235 24.12 8.71 0.96
C GLN A 235 23.84 8.37 2.43
N LYS A 236 23.04 9.20 3.11
CA LYS A 236 22.57 8.92 4.46
C LYS A 236 21.08 8.66 4.45
N THR A 237 20.63 7.63 5.17
CA THR A 237 19.25 7.15 5.15
C THR A 237 18.26 8.30 5.34
N CYS A 238 18.47 9.12 6.37
CA CYS A 238 17.56 10.24 6.64
C CYS A 238 17.59 11.31 5.55
N ALA A 239 18.78 11.67 5.04
CA ALA A 239 18.91 12.69 4.00
C ALA A 239 18.29 12.25 2.67
N GLU A 240 18.47 10.99 2.29
CA GLU A 240 17.91 10.43 1.06
C GLU A 240 16.38 10.29 1.13
N LEU A 241 15.84 9.85 2.27
CA LEU A 241 14.39 9.81 2.48
C LEU A 241 13.77 11.21 2.47
N LYS A 242 14.45 12.21 3.04
CA LYS A 242 14.03 13.62 2.97
C LYS A 242 13.96 14.13 1.54
N LYS A 243 14.94 13.78 0.69
CA LYS A 243 14.88 14.09 -0.75
C LYS A 243 13.74 13.36 -1.44
N GLY A 244 13.52 12.09 -1.11
CA GLY A 244 12.38 11.31 -1.59
C GLY A 244 11.04 11.97 -1.24
N ALA A 245 10.89 12.51 -0.03
CA ALA A 245 9.69 13.26 0.36
C ALA A 245 9.54 14.56 -0.46
N GLY A 246 10.66 15.15 -0.91
CA GLY A 246 10.68 16.22 -1.90
C GLY A 246 10.14 15.77 -3.26
N GLU A 247 10.56 14.59 -3.77
CA GLU A 247 10.02 14.00 -5.00
C GLU A 247 8.52 13.70 -4.88
N ARG A 248 8.07 13.23 -3.71
CA ARG A 248 6.65 13.03 -3.40
C ARG A 248 5.87 14.35 -3.44
N SER A 249 6.41 15.40 -2.82
CA SER A 249 5.82 16.74 -2.83
C SER A 249 5.75 17.32 -4.26
N ALA A 250 6.71 16.98 -5.11
CA ALA A 250 6.73 17.30 -6.53
C ALA A 250 5.87 16.35 -7.41
N ARG A 251 5.11 15.42 -6.80
CA ARG A 251 4.26 14.42 -7.46
C ARG A 251 5.02 13.50 -8.42
N ARG A 252 6.31 13.26 -8.15
CA ARG A 252 7.16 12.31 -8.88
C ARG A 252 7.19 10.93 -8.21
N LEU A 253 6.86 10.90 -6.92
CA LEU A 253 6.56 9.70 -6.13
C LEU A 253 5.19 9.88 -5.45
N ALA A 254 4.59 8.76 -5.07
CA ALA A 254 3.40 8.68 -4.24
C ALA A 254 3.74 8.64 -2.75
N ALA A 255 4.83 7.97 -2.38
CA ALA A 255 5.21 7.69 -1.01
C ALA A 255 6.71 7.55 -0.79
N THR A 256 7.14 7.80 0.45
CA THR A 256 8.44 7.40 0.98
C THR A 256 8.29 6.55 2.23
N LEU A 257 9.07 5.47 2.34
CA LEU A 257 9.01 4.51 3.43
C LEU A 257 10.41 4.24 3.98
N SER A 258 10.53 3.91 5.26
CA SER A 258 11.82 3.56 5.87
C SER A 258 11.79 2.22 6.57
N TRP A 259 12.96 1.61 6.74
CA TRP A 259 13.16 0.35 7.44
C TRP A 259 14.59 0.26 8.02
N THR A 260 14.88 -0.50 9.07
CA THR A 260 13.97 -1.09 10.07
C THR A 260 14.26 -0.49 11.44
N THR A 261 13.24 0.09 12.07
CA THR A 261 13.35 0.57 13.46
C THR A 261 12.97 -0.52 14.47
N THR A 262 13.55 -0.47 15.66
CA THR A 262 13.28 -1.38 16.78
C THR A 262 12.73 -0.62 17.99
N TYR A 263 12.44 -1.35 19.07
CA TYR A 263 11.97 -0.75 20.33
C TYR A 263 12.95 0.23 20.99
N ASN A 264 14.21 0.28 20.54
CA ASN A 264 15.25 1.13 21.10
C ASN A 264 15.59 2.34 20.21
N ASP A 265 14.76 2.63 19.21
CA ASP A 265 15.05 3.63 18.18
C ASP A 265 14.14 4.89 18.19
N PRO A 266 13.74 5.44 19.35
CA PRO A 266 12.81 6.59 19.38
C PRO A 266 13.37 7.82 18.67
N TRP A 267 14.69 8.03 18.74
CA TRP A 267 15.36 9.14 18.05
C TRP A 267 15.28 8.99 16.52
N TYR A 268 15.45 7.77 16.00
CA TYR A 268 15.36 7.50 14.57
C TYR A 268 13.91 7.64 14.08
N VAL A 269 12.93 7.17 14.85
CA VAL A 269 11.50 7.40 14.55
C VAL A 269 11.19 8.89 14.46
N ASP A 270 11.69 9.70 15.41
CA ASP A 270 11.51 11.16 15.39
C ASP A 270 12.11 11.79 14.14
N LYS A 271 13.34 11.41 13.77
CA LYS A 271 14.01 11.93 12.57
C LYS A 271 13.34 11.49 11.28
N LEU A 272 12.89 10.25 11.18
CA LEU A 272 12.21 9.72 10.01
C LEU A 272 10.87 10.43 9.76
N LEU A 273 10.06 10.62 10.80
CA LEU A 273 8.73 11.23 10.67
C LEU A 273 8.79 12.77 10.65
N GLY A 274 9.60 13.38 11.51
CA GLY A 274 9.69 14.83 11.65
C GLY A 274 10.53 15.50 10.56
N ASP A 275 11.74 14.98 10.32
CA ASP A 275 12.73 15.62 9.45
C ASP A 275 12.71 15.05 8.02
N ALA A 276 12.73 13.72 7.88
CA ALA A 276 12.66 13.06 6.56
C ALA A 276 11.25 13.01 5.97
N ARG A 277 10.21 13.10 6.82
CA ARG A 277 8.80 13.12 6.43
C ARG A 277 8.38 11.90 5.60
N VAL A 278 8.82 10.72 6.05
CA VAL A 278 8.35 9.45 5.49
C VAL A 278 6.87 9.22 5.80
N ASP A 279 6.17 8.55 4.88
CA ASP A 279 4.78 8.17 5.05
C ASP A 279 4.63 6.92 5.93
N GLY A 280 5.69 6.12 6.07
CA GLY A 280 5.64 4.90 6.89
C GLY A 280 7.01 4.35 7.28
N ILE A 281 7.01 3.54 8.33
CA ILE A 281 8.20 2.94 8.92
C ILE A 281 7.93 1.46 9.16
N ILE A 282 8.80 0.60 8.64
CA ILE A 282 8.94 -0.80 9.05
C ILE A 282 9.57 -0.83 10.45
N ALA A 283 8.86 -1.46 11.39
CA ALA A 283 9.23 -1.55 12.79
C ALA A 283 9.00 -2.95 13.35
N GLY A 284 9.96 -3.44 14.14
CA GLY A 284 9.89 -4.77 14.73
C GLY A 284 11.27 -5.27 15.15
N TYR A 285 11.56 -6.54 14.88
CA TYR A 285 12.91 -7.06 15.04
C TYR A 285 13.84 -6.50 13.97
N GLY A 286 15.04 -6.04 14.36
CA GLY A 286 16.14 -5.70 13.46
C GLY A 286 17.43 -6.40 13.90
N ALA A 287 18.56 -6.01 13.30
CA ALA A 287 19.87 -6.62 13.53
C ALA A 287 20.22 -6.73 15.03
N PHE A 288 20.04 -5.63 15.77
CA PHE A 288 20.32 -5.55 17.21
C PHE A 288 19.50 -6.53 18.07
N THR A 289 18.33 -6.97 17.58
CA THR A 289 17.40 -7.81 18.32
C THR A 289 17.41 -9.28 17.90
N GLY A 290 18.19 -9.61 16.87
CA GLY A 290 18.13 -10.85 16.12
C GLY A 290 16.96 -10.81 15.13
N VAL A 291 17.26 -10.68 13.84
CA VAL A 291 16.25 -10.68 12.77
C VAL A 291 15.52 -12.03 12.79
N ARG A 292 14.19 -11.98 12.95
CA ARG A 292 13.30 -13.15 12.98
C ARG A 292 11.88 -12.71 12.70
N GLU A 293 11.00 -13.70 12.56
CA GLU A 293 9.57 -13.50 12.33
C GLU A 293 8.91 -12.64 13.41
N TYR A 294 8.01 -11.75 12.99
CA TYR A 294 7.19 -10.96 13.90
C TYR A 294 6.33 -11.87 14.77
N ASP A 295 6.33 -11.62 16.08
CA ASP A 295 5.60 -12.39 17.07
C ASP A 295 4.95 -11.49 18.13
N ASP A 296 4.21 -12.10 19.06
CA ASP A 296 3.52 -11.42 20.18
C ASP A 296 4.50 -11.04 21.32
N ASN A 297 5.74 -10.67 20.97
CA ASN A 297 6.74 -10.24 21.94
C ASN A 297 6.66 -8.74 22.20
N TRP A 298 7.00 -8.34 23.43
CA TRP A 298 7.01 -6.95 23.86
C TRP A 298 7.96 -6.07 23.02
N LYS A 299 9.05 -6.61 22.47
CA LYS A 299 9.97 -5.87 21.60
C LYS A 299 9.27 -5.39 20.32
N CYS A 300 8.53 -6.29 19.67
CA CYS A 300 7.71 -5.96 18.52
C CYS A 300 6.60 -4.97 18.88
N ALA A 301 5.90 -5.20 20.00
CA ALA A 301 4.87 -4.30 20.49
C ALA A 301 5.41 -2.87 20.71
N ASN A 302 6.57 -2.74 21.35
CA ASN A 302 7.17 -1.45 21.64
C ASN A 302 7.72 -0.76 20.39
N ALA A 303 8.27 -1.50 19.42
CA ALA A 303 8.72 -0.91 18.14
C ALA A 303 7.55 -0.21 17.41
N ILE A 304 6.39 -0.88 17.30
CA ILE A 304 5.17 -0.27 16.76
C ILE A 304 4.65 0.87 17.64
N LYS A 305 4.72 0.71 18.97
CA LYS A 305 4.31 1.73 19.93
C LYS A 305 5.09 3.03 19.75
N LEU A 306 6.40 3.00 19.45
CA LEU A 306 7.20 4.21 19.24
C LEU A 306 6.65 5.08 18.09
N VAL A 307 6.29 4.46 16.96
CA VAL A 307 5.67 5.18 15.83
C VAL A 307 4.33 5.78 16.25
N ARG A 308 3.50 5.00 16.95
CA ARG A 308 2.17 5.45 17.41
C ARG A 308 2.24 6.57 18.43
N ASP A 309 3.16 6.48 19.39
CA ASP A 309 3.37 7.50 20.41
C ASP A 309 3.84 8.81 19.77
N TRP A 310 4.77 8.75 18.80
CA TRP A 310 5.20 9.92 18.06
C TRP A 310 4.04 10.58 17.33
N VAL A 311 3.24 9.79 16.60
CA VAL A 311 2.05 10.29 15.89
C VAL A 311 1.03 10.91 16.86
N SER A 312 0.82 10.31 18.02
CA SER A 312 -0.06 10.84 19.06
C SER A 312 0.44 12.18 19.60
N ALA A 313 1.75 12.31 19.84
CA ALA A 313 2.38 13.56 20.28
C ALA A 313 2.29 14.67 19.21
N HIS A 314 2.18 14.29 17.94
CA HIS A 314 2.04 15.20 16.80
C HIS A 314 0.63 15.20 16.20
N GLY A 315 -0.39 14.88 17.00
CA GLY A 315 -1.76 14.63 16.56
C GLY A 315 -2.47 15.81 15.89
N SER A 316 -1.92 17.03 15.97
CA SER A 316 -2.43 18.21 15.26
C SER A 316 -2.08 18.20 13.76
N THR A 317 -1.01 17.51 13.36
CA THR A 317 -0.52 17.48 11.98
C THR A 317 -0.45 16.07 11.40
N HIS A 318 -0.39 15.04 12.27
CA HIS A 318 -0.28 13.64 11.88
C HIS A 318 -1.39 12.80 12.50
N ARG A 319 -1.63 11.64 11.88
CA ARG A 319 -2.51 10.60 12.41
C ARG A 319 -2.07 9.24 11.88
N MET A 320 -2.52 8.18 12.54
CA MET A 320 -2.35 6.84 11.98
C MET A 320 -3.23 6.70 10.72
N ALA A 321 -2.66 6.11 9.67
CA ALA A 321 -3.40 5.73 8.48
C ALA A 321 -4.47 4.67 8.81
N THR A 322 -5.53 4.70 8.03
CA THR A 322 -6.71 3.83 8.10
C THR A 322 -7.01 3.30 6.71
N SER A 323 -7.95 2.38 6.58
CA SER A 323 -8.35 1.86 5.26
C SER A 323 -9.03 2.87 4.33
N SER A 324 -9.36 4.08 4.80
CA SER A 324 -9.83 5.16 3.92
C SER A 324 -8.70 5.99 3.32
N ASP A 325 -7.49 5.86 3.87
CA ASP A 325 -6.33 6.53 3.33
C ASP A 325 -5.85 5.85 2.04
N ARG A 326 -5.27 6.66 1.17
CA ARG A 326 -4.75 6.23 -0.12
C ARG A 326 -3.34 6.76 -0.25
N LEU A 327 -2.39 5.84 -0.17
CA LEU A 327 -0.98 6.07 -0.43
C LEU A 327 -0.74 6.22 -1.95
N PHE A 328 -1.51 5.48 -2.77
CA PHE A 328 -1.45 5.50 -4.23
C PHE A 328 -2.73 6.14 -4.80
N LYS A 329 -2.60 7.12 -5.70
CA LYS A 329 -3.73 7.95 -6.20
C LYS A 329 -3.57 8.42 -7.64
#